data_AF-A0A538C7Q1-F1
#
_entry.id   AF-A0A538C7Q1-F1
#
_cell.length_a   1.000
_cell.length_b   1.000
_cell.length_c   1.000
_cell.angle_alpha   90.00
_cell.angle_beta   90.00
_cell.angle_gamma   90.00
#
_symmetry.space_group_name_H-M   'P 1'
#
loop_
_entity.id
_entity.type
_entity.pdbx_description
1 polymer ?
#
loop_
_entity_poly.entity_id
_entity_poly.type
_entity_poly.pdbx_seq_one_letter_code
_entity_poly.pdbx_strand_id
1 'polypeptide(L)'
;MNARSAHVSSGAGRVRAAAAGVCVGLCAAILAAGCKGIRAPDLFLVTRTPASPGGSIAPLTLLVNEEGGVHCNGVAAGKLGDAQLLQARDLQEDLRDPSSKHLSLPPGPQSAFRYHLRDEKGSVSFSDDSPRQPPVLRRLALFVLQTAQTVCHLPQ
;
A
#
# COMPACT_ATOMS: atom_id res chain seq x y z
N MET A 1 -36.95 -16.47 39.71
CA MET A 1 -35.93 -15.93 40.64
C MET A 1 -35.66 -14.50 40.19
N ASN A 2 -36.41 -13.52 40.72
CA ASN A 2 -36.03 -12.61 41.81
C ASN A 2 -34.71 -11.87 41.52
N ALA A 3 -34.53 -10.57 41.70
CA ALA A 3 -35.34 -9.39 41.99
C ALA A 3 -34.29 -8.27 42.14
N ARG A 4 -34.53 -7.05 41.66
CA ARG A 4 -34.19 -5.79 42.37
C ARG A 4 -34.66 -4.54 41.60
N SER A 5 -35.72 -3.96 42.18
CA SER A 5 -36.05 -2.54 42.36
C SER A 5 -34.84 -1.61 42.45
N ALA A 6 -34.90 -0.28 42.31
CA ALA A 6 -35.84 0.74 41.84
C ALA A 6 -35.09 2.08 42.05
N HIS A 7 -35.38 3.15 41.30
CA HIS A 7 -35.61 4.48 41.90
C HIS A 7 -36.13 5.49 40.87
N VAL A 8 -37.29 6.05 41.25
CA VAL A 8 -38.00 7.26 40.85
C VAL A 8 -37.15 8.44 40.40
N SER A 9 -37.62 9.16 39.37
CA SER A 9 -37.74 10.63 39.47
C SER A 9 -38.92 11.15 38.64
N SER A 10 -39.67 12.03 39.28
CA SER A 10 -40.98 12.56 38.92
C SER A 10 -40.83 13.89 38.16
N GLY A 11 -41.70 14.14 37.19
CA GLY A 11 -41.69 15.40 36.44
C GLY A 11 -42.87 15.54 35.49
N ALA A 12 -44.09 15.54 36.03
CA ALA A 12 -45.30 15.91 35.29
C ALA A 12 -45.39 17.44 35.17
N GLY A 13 -45.08 17.98 33.99
CA GLY A 13 -45.42 19.34 33.60
C GLY A 13 -46.40 19.32 32.43
N ARG A 14 -47.71 19.44 32.72
CA ARG A 14 -48.73 19.68 31.69
C ARG A 14 -48.76 21.18 31.38
N VAL A 15 -48.52 21.54 30.12
CA VAL A 15 -48.97 22.83 29.57
C VAL A 15 -49.67 22.58 28.24
N ARG A 16 -50.75 23.32 28.05
CA ARG A 16 -51.90 23.06 27.20
C ARG A 16 -51.61 23.23 25.70
N ALA A 17 -52.38 22.50 24.90
CA ALA A 17 -52.46 22.60 23.44
C ALA A 17 -52.83 24.01 22.96
N ALA A 18 -52.18 24.46 21.88
CA ALA A 18 -52.72 25.46 20.97
C ALA A 18 -52.11 25.30 19.56
N ALA A 19 -53.02 25.10 18.61
CA ALA A 19 -53.00 25.57 17.22
C ALA A 19 -51.96 25.03 16.22
N ALA A 20 -52.54 24.48 15.14
CA ALA A 20 -51.98 24.15 13.85
C ALA A 20 -51.15 25.26 13.19
N GLY A 21 -50.16 24.86 12.38
CA GLY A 21 -49.59 25.74 11.37
C GLY A 21 -48.30 25.23 10.72
N VAL A 22 -48.42 24.85 9.45
CA VAL A 22 -47.37 24.87 8.40
C VAL A 22 -46.44 23.65 8.29
N CYS A 23 -46.77 22.79 7.32
CA CYS A 23 -45.84 21.96 6.58
C CYS A 23 -44.77 22.84 5.90
N VAL A 24 -43.51 22.40 5.89
CA VAL A 24 -42.52 22.47 4.78
C VAL A 24 -41.12 22.32 5.39
N GLY A 25 -40.36 21.33 4.90
CA GLY A 25 -38.90 21.35 5.05
C GLY A 25 -38.22 20.09 5.58
N LEU A 26 -38.77 18.89 5.37
CA LEU A 26 -37.97 17.65 5.46
C LEU A 26 -37.12 17.51 4.17
N CYS A 27 -36.19 18.45 3.94
CA CYS A 27 -35.24 18.35 2.84
C CYS A 27 -33.96 17.69 3.34
N ALA A 28 -33.76 16.48 2.81
CA ALA A 28 -32.65 15.58 3.04
C ALA A 28 -31.27 16.27 2.98
N ALA A 29 -30.57 16.28 4.11
CA ALA A 29 -29.12 16.47 4.13
C ALA A 29 -28.44 15.09 3.98
N ILE A 30 -28.57 14.47 2.81
CA ILE A 30 -27.72 13.33 2.40
C ILE A 30 -26.83 13.85 1.27
N LEU A 31 -25.87 14.71 1.60
CA LEU A 31 -24.86 15.15 0.65
C LEU A 31 -23.48 14.96 1.27
N ALA A 32 -22.65 14.21 0.54
CA ALA A 32 -21.22 14.00 0.74
C ALA A 32 -20.73 12.79 1.57
N ALA A 33 -21.46 11.67 1.57
CA ALA A 33 -20.79 10.36 1.56
C ALA A 33 -20.50 9.94 0.10
N GLY A 34 -19.89 10.83 -0.69
CA GLY A 34 -19.34 10.43 -1.98
C GLY A 34 -18.26 9.39 -1.71
N CYS A 35 -18.36 8.22 -2.35
CA CYS A 35 -17.36 7.16 -2.25
C CYS A 35 -15.97 7.75 -2.45
N LYS A 36 -15.22 7.93 -1.36
CA LYS A 36 -13.81 8.29 -1.43
C LYS A 36 -13.13 7.21 -2.26
N GLY A 37 -12.42 7.67 -3.30
CA GLY A 37 -12.01 6.89 -4.46
C GLY A 37 -11.54 5.47 -4.17
N ILE A 38 -12.03 4.54 -4.97
CA ILE A 38 -11.53 3.17 -5.07
C ILE A 38 -10.04 3.28 -5.39
N ARG A 39 -9.21 2.71 -4.52
CA ARG A 39 -7.78 2.56 -4.80
C ARG A 39 -7.53 1.19 -5.40
N ALA A 40 -6.79 1.16 -6.49
CA ALA A 40 -6.23 -0.07 -7.01
C ALA A 40 -5.39 -0.75 -5.90
N PRO A 41 -5.48 -2.08 -5.76
CA PRO A 41 -4.63 -2.80 -4.83
C PRO A 41 -3.17 -2.73 -5.29
N ASP A 42 -2.26 -2.84 -4.33
CA ASP A 42 -0.83 -2.80 -4.58
C ASP A 42 -0.35 -4.16 -5.14
N LEU A 43 0.49 -4.12 -6.17
CA LEU A 43 1.19 -5.31 -6.66
C LEU A 43 2.25 -5.71 -5.64
N PHE A 44 3.14 -4.77 -5.31
CA PHE A 44 4.21 -4.94 -4.33
C PHE A 44 4.81 -3.60 -3.89
N LEU A 45 5.46 -3.64 -2.73
CA LEU A 45 6.31 -2.60 -2.17
C LEU A 45 7.75 -3.12 -2.10
N VAL A 46 8.69 -2.39 -2.69
CA VAL A 46 10.12 -2.73 -2.65
C VAL A 46 10.92 -1.62 -1.99
N THR A 47 11.69 -1.95 -0.97
CA THR A 47 12.74 -1.08 -0.45
C THR A 47 14.09 -1.55 -0.98
N ARG A 48 14.86 -0.64 -1.56
CA ARG A 48 16.25 -0.83 -2.00
C ARG A 48 17.16 0.06 -1.16
N THR A 49 18.14 -0.53 -0.50
CA THR A 49 19.15 0.21 0.28
C THR A 49 20.56 -0.12 -0.21
N PRO A 50 21.50 0.84 -0.18
CA PRO A 50 22.92 0.54 -0.42
C PRO A 50 23.43 -0.51 0.58
N ALA A 51 24.24 -1.45 0.10
CA ALA A 51 24.78 -2.51 0.94
C ALA A 51 25.89 -2.02 1.89
N SER A 52 26.62 -0.96 1.50
CA SER A 52 27.65 -0.30 2.30
C SER A 52 27.19 1.09 2.76
N PRO A 53 27.36 1.45 4.05
CA PRO A 53 27.11 2.80 4.52
C PRO A 53 28.14 3.80 3.94
N GLY A 54 27.71 5.03 3.66
CA GLY A 54 28.61 6.13 3.25
C GLY A 54 28.71 6.39 1.75
N GLY A 55 27.94 5.69 0.92
CA GLY A 55 27.77 6.03 -0.49
C GLY A 55 26.85 7.25 -0.70
N SER A 56 26.98 7.91 -1.85
CA SER A 56 26.12 9.04 -2.28
C SER A 56 24.75 8.60 -2.80
N ILE A 57 24.47 7.29 -2.85
CA ILE A 57 23.22 6.73 -3.37
C ILE A 57 22.18 6.69 -2.24
N ALA A 58 21.05 7.36 -2.44
CA ALA A 58 19.94 7.36 -1.49
C ALA A 58 19.15 6.03 -1.53
N PRO A 59 18.58 5.59 -0.39
CA PRO A 59 17.64 4.48 -0.39
C PRO A 59 16.38 4.83 -1.20
N LEU A 60 15.73 3.80 -1.74
CA LEU A 60 14.50 3.91 -2.52
C LEU A 60 13.42 3.04 -1.87
N THR A 61 12.21 3.59 -1.76
CA THR A 61 10.98 2.83 -1.52
C THR A 61 10.06 2.97 -2.73
N LEU A 62 9.81 1.87 -3.43
CA LEU A 62 9.01 1.81 -4.64
C LEU A 62 7.72 1.04 -4.37
N LEU A 63 6.58 1.71 -4.49
CA LEU A 63 5.26 1.06 -4.47
C LEU A 63 4.70 1.03 -5.89
N VAL A 64 4.20 -0.11 -6.33
CA VAL A 64 3.52 -0.27 -7.61
C VAL A 64 2.15 -0.89 -7.38
N ASN A 65 1.10 -0.36 -8.01
CA ASN A 65 -0.26 -0.90 -7.94
C ASN A 65 -0.74 -1.54 -9.25
N GLU A 66 -1.89 -2.21 -9.20
CA GLU A 66 -2.50 -2.92 -10.34
C GLU A 66 -2.81 -2.04 -11.55
N GLU A 67 -2.95 -0.72 -11.37
CA GLU A 67 -3.18 0.22 -12.46
C GLU A 67 -1.88 0.84 -12.99
N GLY A 68 -0.73 0.31 -12.57
CA GLY A 68 0.60 0.80 -12.90
C GLY A 68 0.98 2.11 -12.21
N GLY A 69 0.20 2.57 -11.23
CA GLY A 69 0.57 3.72 -10.42
C GLY A 69 1.82 3.44 -9.61
N VAL A 70 2.75 4.39 -9.63
CA VAL A 70 4.04 4.29 -8.94
C VAL A 70 4.16 5.37 -7.88
N HIS A 71 4.53 4.98 -6.67
CA HIS A 71 5.04 5.91 -5.65
C HIS A 71 6.52 5.65 -5.40
N CYS A 72 7.30 6.73 -5.37
CA CYS A 72 8.72 6.70 -5.03
C CYS A 72 8.92 7.47 -3.74
N ASN A 73 9.48 6.81 -2.73
CA ASN A 73 9.71 7.37 -1.39
C ASN A 73 8.44 7.97 -0.76
N GLY A 74 7.29 7.32 -0.99
CA GLY A 74 5.98 7.74 -0.49
C GLY A 74 5.27 8.80 -1.33
N VAL A 75 5.93 9.39 -2.32
CA VAL A 75 5.35 10.42 -3.20
C VAL A 75 4.90 9.79 -4.51
N ALA A 76 3.71 10.14 -4.99
CA ALA A 76 3.24 9.71 -6.30
C ALA A 76 4.18 10.25 -7.39
N ALA A 77 4.72 9.36 -8.22
CA ALA A 77 5.74 9.71 -9.22
C ALA A 77 5.21 9.64 -10.66
N GLY A 78 4.26 8.75 -10.93
CA GLY A 78 3.69 8.60 -12.27
C GLY A 78 3.04 7.24 -12.47
N LYS A 79 2.95 6.84 -13.74
CA LYS A 79 2.47 5.51 -14.14
C LYS A 79 3.52 4.78 -14.95
N LEU A 80 3.55 3.46 -14.81
CA LEU A 80 4.24 2.56 -15.71
C LEU A 80 3.62 2.64 -17.11
N GLY A 81 4.45 2.51 -18.15
CA GLY A 81 3.93 2.22 -19.49
C GLY A 81 3.37 0.79 -19.57
N ASP A 82 2.53 0.51 -20.55
CA ASP A 82 1.79 -0.77 -20.67
C ASP A 82 2.70 -2.00 -20.58
N ALA A 83 3.84 -2.00 -21.28
CA ALA A 83 4.79 -3.09 -21.24
C ALA A 83 5.42 -3.31 -19.86
N GLN A 84 5.73 -2.22 -19.14
CA GLN A 84 6.25 -2.30 -17.76
C GLN A 84 5.18 -2.77 -16.77
N LEU A 85 3.92 -2.38 -16.97
CA LEU A 85 2.81 -2.86 -16.12
C LEU A 85 2.61 -4.37 -16.29
N LEU A 86 2.65 -4.87 -17.52
CA LEU A 86 2.62 -6.32 -17.76
C LEU A 86 3.80 -7.02 -17.09
N GLN A 87 5.01 -6.47 -17.23
CA GLN A 87 6.18 -7.01 -16.54
C GLN A 87 6.03 -7.02 -15.01
N ALA A 88 5.41 -5.98 -14.42
CA ALA A 88 5.16 -5.92 -12.98
C ALA A 88 4.18 -7.02 -12.53
N ARG A 89 3.15 -7.31 -13.31
CA ARG A 89 2.20 -8.40 -13.04
C ARG A 89 2.83 -9.77 -13.16
N ASP A 90 3.62 -9.99 -14.21
CA ASP A 90 4.39 -11.23 -14.38
C ASP A 90 5.35 -11.45 -13.20
N LEU A 91 6.01 -10.38 -12.74
CA LEU A 91 6.85 -10.43 -11.54
C LEU A 91 6.05 -10.81 -10.30
N GLN A 92 4.86 -10.23 -10.07
CA GLN A 92 4.03 -10.55 -8.92
C GLN A 92 3.67 -12.05 -8.89
N GLU A 93 3.27 -12.62 -10.03
CA GLU A 93 2.96 -14.05 -10.12
C GLU A 93 4.21 -14.92 -9.90
N ASP A 94 5.34 -14.60 -10.52
CA ASP A 94 6.60 -15.32 -10.34
C ASP A 94 7.16 -15.21 -8.91
N LEU A 95 6.81 -14.15 -8.18
CA LEU A 95 7.22 -13.90 -6.80
C LEU A 95 6.32 -14.59 -5.77
N ARG A 96 5.15 -15.08 -6.16
CA ARG A 96 4.18 -15.72 -5.24
C ARG A 96 4.81 -16.82 -4.39
N ASP A 97 5.58 -17.69 -5.01
CA ASP A 97 6.22 -18.84 -4.35
C ASP A 97 7.35 -18.41 -3.38
N PRO A 98 8.34 -17.57 -3.78
CA PRO A 98 9.34 -17.09 -2.83
C PRO A 98 8.76 -16.18 -1.74
N SER A 99 7.78 -15.32 -2.05
CA SER A 99 7.16 -14.42 -1.06
C SER A 99 6.37 -15.18 0.00
N SER A 100 5.55 -16.16 -0.40
CA SER A 100 4.78 -16.98 0.56
C SER A 100 5.65 -17.84 1.48
N LYS A 101 6.88 -18.16 1.05
CA LYS A 101 7.89 -18.85 1.87
C LYS A 101 8.74 -17.89 2.70
N HIS A 102 8.46 -16.59 2.65
CA HIS A 102 9.25 -15.54 3.30
C HIS A 102 10.75 -15.64 2.96
N LEU A 103 11.08 -15.90 1.69
CA LEU A 103 12.45 -16.18 1.28
C LEU A 103 13.41 -15.06 1.72
N SER A 104 14.46 -15.44 2.44
CA SER A 104 15.53 -14.54 2.86
C SER A 104 16.88 -15.11 2.43
N LEU A 105 17.60 -14.37 1.60
CA LEU A 105 18.92 -14.73 1.11
C LEU A 105 19.97 -13.78 1.69
N PRO A 106 21.10 -14.30 2.18
CA PRO A 106 22.18 -13.43 2.64
C PRO A 106 22.79 -12.65 1.48
N PRO A 107 23.42 -11.50 1.74
CA PRO A 107 24.22 -10.79 0.75
C PRO A 107 25.39 -11.67 0.27
N GLY A 108 25.78 -11.53 -0.99
CA GLY A 108 27.06 -12.03 -1.46
C GLY A 108 28.21 -11.07 -1.10
N PRO A 109 29.46 -11.42 -1.47
CA PRO A 109 30.64 -10.65 -1.11
C PRO A 109 30.75 -9.29 -1.83
N GLN A 110 29.97 -9.06 -2.89
CA GLN A 110 30.04 -7.86 -3.71
C GLN A 110 28.67 -7.19 -3.89
N SER A 111 27.76 -7.32 -2.92
CA SER A 111 26.45 -6.68 -2.99
C SER A 111 26.61 -5.17 -3.14
N ALA A 112 25.99 -4.56 -4.15
CA ALA A 112 25.82 -3.12 -4.21
C ALA A 112 24.56 -2.69 -3.46
N PHE A 113 23.50 -3.50 -3.53
CA PHE A 113 22.19 -3.18 -2.97
C PHE A 113 21.55 -4.35 -2.24
N ARG A 114 20.81 -4.02 -1.19
CA ARG A 114 19.89 -4.91 -0.50
C ARG A 114 18.46 -4.53 -0.87
N TYR A 115 17.63 -5.55 -1.07
CA TYR A 115 16.24 -5.42 -1.46
C TYR A 115 15.36 -6.12 -0.43
N HIS A 116 14.26 -5.46 -0.08
CA HIS A 116 13.19 -6.02 0.72
C HIS A 116 11.87 -5.80 -0.04
N LEU A 117 11.27 -6.88 -0.51
CA LEU A 117 9.95 -6.88 -1.14
C LEU A 117 8.88 -7.29 -0.13
N ARG A 118 7.72 -6.64 -0.21
CA ARG A 118 6.46 -7.07 0.41
C ARG A 118 5.36 -7.09 -0.63
N ASP A 119 4.55 -8.12 -0.60
CA ASP A 119 3.33 -8.25 -1.39
C ASP A 119 2.22 -8.87 -0.51
N GLU A 120 1.06 -9.16 -1.10
CA GLU A 120 -0.04 -9.80 -0.40
C GLU A 120 0.26 -11.23 0.09
N LYS A 121 1.27 -11.90 -0.47
CA LYS A 121 1.61 -13.30 -0.14
C LYS A 121 2.65 -13.39 0.96
N GLY A 122 3.52 -12.39 1.09
CA GLY A 122 4.52 -12.34 2.14
C GLY A 122 5.65 -11.36 1.82
N SER A 123 6.87 -11.85 1.88
CA SER A 123 8.06 -10.98 1.76
C SER A 123 9.26 -11.72 1.21
N VAL A 124 10.13 -10.99 0.50
CA VAL A 124 11.43 -11.50 0.08
C VAL A 124 12.53 -10.53 0.48
N SER A 125 13.61 -11.03 1.06
CA SER A 125 14.82 -10.25 1.34
C SER A 125 16.01 -10.85 0.60
N PHE A 126 16.75 -10.04 -0.16
CA PHE A 126 17.91 -10.50 -0.93
C PHE A 126 18.84 -9.32 -1.27
N SER A 127 20.03 -9.63 -1.79
CA SER A 127 20.92 -8.67 -2.44
C SER A 127 21.07 -8.98 -3.92
N ASP A 128 21.56 -8.01 -4.69
CA ASP A 128 21.83 -8.14 -6.13
C ASP A 128 22.74 -9.32 -6.51
N ASP A 129 23.61 -9.75 -5.59
CA ASP A 129 24.53 -10.88 -5.74
C ASP A 129 24.26 -12.05 -4.77
N SER A 130 23.05 -12.15 -4.21
CA SER A 130 22.71 -13.22 -3.27
C SER A 130 22.97 -14.62 -3.87
N PRO A 131 23.62 -15.53 -3.11
CA PRO A 131 23.94 -16.85 -3.61
C PRO A 131 22.67 -17.68 -3.84
N ARG A 132 22.65 -18.44 -4.94
CA ARG A 132 21.52 -19.31 -5.34
C ARG A 132 20.19 -18.56 -5.51
N GLN A 133 20.22 -17.26 -5.84
CA GLN A 133 18.99 -16.51 -6.05
C GLN A 133 18.17 -17.05 -7.24
N PRO A 134 16.84 -17.22 -7.08
CA PRO A 134 15.95 -17.51 -8.20
C PRO A 134 16.02 -16.41 -9.28
N PRO A 135 15.85 -16.76 -10.59
CA PRO A 135 15.93 -15.79 -11.68
C PRO A 135 14.98 -14.59 -11.54
N VAL A 136 13.81 -14.78 -10.93
CA VAL A 136 12.82 -13.72 -10.69
C VAL A 136 13.38 -12.57 -9.86
N LEU A 137 14.26 -12.83 -8.88
CA LEU A 137 14.82 -11.77 -8.03
C LEU A 137 15.76 -10.86 -8.80
N ARG A 138 16.47 -11.39 -9.80
CA ARG A 138 17.30 -10.58 -10.71
C ARG A 138 16.45 -9.71 -11.62
N ARG A 139 15.35 -10.27 -12.17
CA ARG A 139 14.39 -9.51 -12.96
C ARG A 139 13.73 -8.40 -12.14
N LEU A 140 13.38 -8.66 -10.88
CA LEU A 140 12.85 -7.67 -9.96
C LEU A 140 13.85 -6.52 -9.73
N ALA A 141 15.12 -6.82 -9.44
CA ALA A 141 16.14 -5.79 -9.26
C ALA A 141 16.31 -4.90 -10.50
N LEU A 142 16.30 -5.50 -11.71
CA LEU A 142 16.33 -4.75 -12.97
C LEU A 142 15.08 -3.88 -13.17
N PHE A 143 13.90 -4.42 -12.87
CA PHE A 143 12.64 -3.65 -12.93
C PHE A 143 12.66 -2.44 -12.00
N VAL A 144 13.16 -2.61 -10.76
CA VAL A 144 13.31 -1.53 -9.79
C VAL A 144 14.26 -0.45 -10.31
N LEU A 145 15.40 -0.84 -10.88
CA LEU A 145 16.35 0.11 -11.46
C LEU A 145 15.74 0.91 -12.63
N GLN A 146 15.08 0.21 -13.56
CA GLN A 146 14.46 0.84 -14.73
C GLN A 146 13.33 1.79 -14.32
N THR A 147 12.47 1.37 -13.39
CA THR A 147 11.37 2.21 -12.88
C THR A 147 11.91 3.42 -12.12
N ALA A 148 12.97 3.24 -11.33
CA ALA A 148 13.62 4.35 -10.64
C ALA A 148 14.16 5.41 -11.62
N GLN A 149 14.75 5.00 -12.73
CA GLN A 149 15.28 5.91 -13.74
C GLN A 149 14.17 6.60 -14.55
N THR A 150 13.18 5.82 -14.99
CA THR A 150 12.18 6.27 -15.97
C THR A 150 10.99 6.99 -15.34
N VAL A 151 10.53 6.53 -14.16
CA VAL A 151 9.34 7.06 -13.49
C VAL A 151 9.72 7.89 -12.26
N CYS A 152 10.70 7.45 -11.46
CA CYS A 152 11.13 8.22 -10.28
C CYS A 152 12.17 9.30 -10.60
N HIS A 153 12.74 9.33 -11.82
CA HIS A 153 13.81 10.24 -12.24
C HIS A 153 15.02 10.28 -11.31
N LEU A 154 15.38 9.13 -10.73
CA LEU A 154 16.53 9.01 -9.83
C LEU A 154 17.81 8.67 -10.61
N PRO A 155 18.98 9.18 -10.16
CA PRO A 155 20.27 8.76 -10.68
C PRO A 155 20.55 7.28 -10.35
N GLN A 156 21.52 6.70 -11.06
CA GLN A 156 21.98 5.31 -10.87
C GLN A 156 22.54 5.06 -9.48
#